data_AF-A0A0F3GIB6-F1
#
_entry.id   AF-A0A0F3GIB6-F1
#
_cell.length_a   1.000
_cell.length_b   1.000
_cell.length_c   1.000
_cell.angle_alpha   90.00
_cell.angle_beta   90.00
_cell.angle_gamma   90.00
#
_symmetry.space_group_name_H-M   'P 1'
#
loop_
_entity.id
_entity.type
_entity.pdbx_description
1 polymer ?
#
loop_
_entity_poly.entity_id
_entity_poly.type
_entity_poly.pdbx_seq_one_letter_code
_entity_poly.pdbx_strand_id
1 'polypeptide(L)'
;MRKYSIYLVQILQKYKPRDLTTYSDSLSQLKSTLKDWASSCYIDISDSGSRAKRTAISLASDVDYLVSLKSDCNKDQGELKSIYT
;
A
#
# COMPACT_ATOMS: atom_id res chain seq x y z
N MET A 1 -38.96 11.33 8.59
CA MET A 1 -37.56 10.90 8.81
C MET A 1 -37.27 9.78 7.81
N ARG A 2 -36.43 10.03 6.78
CA ARG A 2 -36.20 9.01 5.72
C ARG A 2 -35.49 7.81 6.33
N LYS A 3 -36.13 6.65 6.24
CA LYS A 3 -35.65 5.32 6.64
C LYS A 3 -34.51 4.83 5.72
N TYR A 4 -33.58 5.70 5.32
CA TYR A 4 -32.27 5.22 4.89
C TYR A 4 -31.68 4.51 6.10
N SER A 5 -31.47 3.23 5.86
CA SER A 5 -31.78 2.17 6.81
C SER A 5 -30.73 2.11 7.91
N ILE A 6 -31.15 2.04 9.18
CA ILE A 6 -30.26 1.72 10.31
C ILE A 6 -29.36 0.53 9.97
N TYR A 7 -29.90 -0.44 9.22
CA TYR A 7 -29.15 -1.57 8.66
C TYR A 7 -28.00 -1.14 7.75
N LEU A 8 -28.22 -0.23 6.80
CA LEU A 8 -27.16 0.26 5.91
C LEU A 8 -26.03 0.93 6.70
N VAL A 9 -26.36 1.76 7.70
CA VAL A 9 -25.36 2.39 8.56
C VAL A 9 -24.57 1.33 9.34
N GLN A 10 -25.25 0.32 9.90
CA GLN A 10 -24.59 -0.78 10.60
C GLN A 10 -23.64 -1.56 9.68
N ILE A 11 -24.04 -1.83 8.43
CA ILE A 11 -23.19 -2.51 7.46
C ILE A 11 -21.97 -1.66 7.10
N LEU A 12 -22.15 -0.35 6.82
CA LEU A 12 -21.04 0.56 6.51
C LEU A 12 -20.06 0.66 7.69
N GLN A 13 -20.54 0.69 8.93
CA GLN A 13 -19.67 0.70 10.11
C GLN A 13 -18.96 -0.64 10.31
N LYS A 14 -19.67 -1.77 10.15
CA LYS A 14 -19.11 -3.12 10.29
C LYS A 14 -17.96 -3.38 9.32
N TYR A 15 -18.07 -2.86 8.09
CA TYR A 15 -17.08 -3.07 7.04
C TYR A 15 -16.15 -1.87 6.85
N LYS A 16 -16.17 -0.87 7.73
CA LYS A 16 -15.23 0.25 7.67
C LYS A 16 -13.78 -0.28 7.66
N PRO A 17 -12.91 0.20 6.76
CA PRO A 17 -11.51 -0.22 6.73
C PRO A 17 -10.84 0.02 8.09
N ARG A 18 -9.92 -0.87 8.46
CA ARG A 18 -9.14 -0.71 9.69
C ARG A 18 -8.31 0.57 9.61
N ASP A 19 -8.36 1.31 10.72
CA ASP A 19 -7.48 2.45 10.94
C ASP A 19 -6.04 1.94 11.09
N LEU A 20 -5.12 2.59 10.40
CA LEU A 20 -3.70 2.25 10.39
C LEU A 20 -2.84 3.27 11.13
N THR A 21 -3.42 4.27 11.79
CA THR A 21 -2.65 5.29 12.52
C THR A 21 -1.67 4.68 13.53
N THR A 22 -2.04 3.59 14.20
CA THR A 22 -1.17 2.87 15.14
C THR A 22 0.02 2.16 14.48
N TYR A 23 -0.01 1.96 13.16
CA TYR A 23 1.05 1.35 12.37
C TYR A 23 1.85 2.37 11.57
N SER A 24 1.61 3.67 11.76
CA SER A 24 2.25 4.74 10.98
C SER A 24 3.78 4.66 11.01
N ASP A 25 4.38 4.36 12.17
CA ASP A 25 5.83 4.18 12.30
C ASP A 25 6.32 2.97 11.50
N SER A 26 5.65 1.82 11.61
CA SER A 26 6.01 0.60 10.88
C SER A 26 5.87 0.78 9.37
N LEU A 27 4.82 1.48 8.91
CA LEU A 27 4.61 1.77 7.49
C LEU A 27 5.64 2.76 6.97
N SER A 28 6.04 3.75 7.78
CA SER A 28 7.10 4.69 7.43
C SER A 28 8.46 3.99 7.35
N GLN A 29 8.76 3.11 8.30
CA GLN A 29 9.95 2.28 8.28
C GLN A 29 9.98 1.38 7.05
N LEU A 30 8.86 0.73 6.70
CA LEU A 30 8.75 -0.08 5.48
C LEU A 30 9.04 0.75 4.22
N LYS A 31 8.47 1.96 4.11
CA LYS A 31 8.75 2.87 2.98
C LYS A 31 10.24 3.25 2.92
N SER A 32 10.90 3.48 4.07
CA SER A 32 12.34 3.71 4.13
C SER A 32 13.12 2.50 3.65
N THR A 33 12.82 1.31 4.18
CA THR A 33 13.48 0.05 3.78
C THR A 33 13.33 -0.22 2.29
N LEU A 34 12.14 0.00 1.71
CA LEU A 34 11.90 -0.14 0.27
C LEU A 34 12.69 0.87 -0.55
N LYS A 35 12.82 2.10 -0.06
CA LYS A 35 13.64 3.13 -0.70
C LYS A 35 15.14 2.76 -0.66
N ASP A 36 15.62 2.26 0.47
CA ASP A 36 17.01 1.84 0.64
C ASP A 36 17.33 0.61 -0.22
N TRP A 37 16.41 -0.37 -0.26
CA TRP A 37 16.47 -1.51 -1.17
C TRP A 37 16.54 -1.09 -2.64
N ALA A 38 15.72 -0.12 -3.04
CA ALA A 38 15.72 0.41 -4.41
C ALA A 38 16.95 1.29 -4.72
N SER A 39 17.61 1.86 -3.71
CA SER A 39 18.87 2.60 -3.81
C SER A 39 18.88 3.61 -4.98
N SER A 40 19.93 3.60 -5.81
CA SER A 40 20.08 4.48 -6.98
C SER A 40 19.01 4.28 -8.06
N CYS A 41 18.27 3.18 -8.01
CA CYS A 41 17.17 2.86 -8.91
C CYS A 41 15.82 3.41 -8.47
N TYR A 42 15.69 3.90 -7.24
CA TYR A 42 14.46 4.46 -6.72
C TYR A 42 13.97 5.66 -7.57
N ILE A 43 12.68 5.67 -7.92
CA ILE A 43 11.98 6.84 -8.47
C ILE A 43 10.96 7.36 -7.46
N ASP A 44 10.01 6.52 -7.06
CA ASP A 44 8.89 6.92 -6.21
C ASP A 44 8.24 5.71 -5.51
N ILE A 45 7.53 5.97 -4.41
CA ILE A 45 6.62 5.00 -3.77
C ILE A 45 5.25 5.66 -3.60
N SER A 46 4.22 5.02 -4.18
CA SER A 46 2.84 5.46 -4.05
C SER A 46 1.96 4.38 -3.40
N ASP A 47 0.92 4.83 -2.69
CA ASP A 47 -0.09 3.93 -2.14
C ASP A 47 -0.92 3.33 -3.29
N SER A 48 -1.20 2.03 -3.25
CA SER A 48 -1.92 1.30 -4.29
C SER A 48 -3.07 0.46 -3.72
N GLY A 49 -3.68 -0.35 -4.58
CA GLY A 49 -4.65 -1.36 -4.20
C GLY A 49 -5.96 -0.82 -3.65
N SER A 50 -6.62 -1.63 -2.83
CA SER A 50 -7.98 -1.34 -2.33
C SER A 50 -8.00 -0.13 -1.39
N ARG A 51 -6.92 0.11 -0.64
CA ARG A 51 -6.78 1.24 0.28
C ARG A 51 -6.65 2.56 -0.47
N ALA A 52 -5.78 2.64 -1.47
CA ALA A 52 -5.67 3.84 -2.31
C ALA A 52 -6.98 4.17 -3.04
N LYS A 53 -7.73 3.14 -3.45
CA LYS A 53 -9.04 3.30 -4.11
C LYS A 53 -10.21 3.57 -3.15
N ARG A 54 -9.96 3.59 -1.83
CA ARG A 54 -10.99 3.73 -0.79
C ARG A 54 -12.10 2.66 -0.85
N THR A 55 -11.75 1.46 -1.31
CA THR A 55 -12.65 0.31 -1.37
C THR A 55 -12.27 -0.80 -0.38
N ALA A 56 -11.19 -0.63 0.38
CA ALA A 56 -10.82 -1.53 1.46
C ALA A 56 -11.92 -1.62 2.53
N ILE A 57 -12.16 -2.83 3.02
CA ILE A 57 -13.12 -3.11 4.11
C ILE A 57 -12.40 -3.66 5.34
N SER A 58 -13.10 -3.81 6.46
CA SER A 58 -12.53 -4.33 7.72
C SER A 58 -11.84 -5.70 7.62
N LEU A 59 -12.14 -6.49 6.58
CA LEU A 59 -11.48 -7.77 6.28
C LEU A 59 -10.16 -7.62 5.50
N ALA A 60 -9.92 -6.48 4.86
CA ALA A 60 -8.68 -6.21 4.13
C ALA A 60 -7.59 -5.74 5.10
N SER A 61 -6.67 -6.65 5.45
CA SER A 61 -5.49 -6.35 6.26
C SER A 61 -4.41 -5.62 5.48
N ASP A 62 -4.30 -5.91 4.20
CA ASP A 62 -3.06 -5.68 3.47
C ASP A 62 -2.93 -4.21 3.02
N VAL A 63 -1.69 -3.78 2.87
CA VAL A 63 -1.31 -2.45 2.38
C VAL A 63 -0.46 -2.65 1.14
N ASP A 64 -0.95 -2.17 0.01
CA ASP A 64 -0.26 -2.29 -1.28
C ASP A 64 0.52 -1.01 -1.57
N TYR A 65 1.79 -1.15 -1.93
CA TYR A 65 2.63 -0.06 -2.42
C TYR A 65 3.09 -0.35 -3.85
N LEU A 66 3.06 0.67 -4.70
CA LEU A 66 3.72 0.65 -5.99
C LEU A 66 5.08 1.33 -5.84
N VAL A 67 6.16 0.56 -5.98
CA VAL A 67 7.54 1.07 -6.00
C VAL A 67 7.95 1.24 -7.46
N SER A 68 8.19 2.48 -7.87
CA SER A 68 8.65 2.81 -9.22
C SER A 68 10.18 2.79 -9.25
N LEU A 69 10.74 2.07 -10.22
CA LEU A 69 12.18 1.93 -10.43
C LEU A 69 12.58 2.48 -11.79
N LYS A 70 13.82 2.95 -11.91
CA LYS A 70 14.41 3.33 -13.20
C LYS A 70 14.45 2.13 -14.14
N SER A 71 14.10 2.35 -15.40
CA SER A 71 14.04 1.30 -16.43
C SER A 71 15.41 0.72 -16.78
N ASP A 72 16.48 1.47 -16.54
CA ASP A 72 17.86 1.06 -16.75
C ASP A 72 18.54 0.52 -15.47
N CYS A 73 17.78 0.35 -14.38
CA CYS A 73 18.28 -0.24 -13.16
C CYS A 73 18.83 -1.66 -13.43
N ASN A 74 20.06 -1.91 -12.99
CA ASN A 74 20.74 -3.21 -13.15
C ASN A 74 20.79 -3.71 -14.60
N LYS A 75 20.68 -2.84 -15.61
CA LYS A 75 20.65 -3.23 -17.03
C LYS A 75 21.82 -4.15 -17.44
N ASP A 76 23.00 -3.89 -16.90
CA ASP A 76 24.21 -4.68 -17.16
C ASP A 76 24.51 -5.72 -16.07
N GLN A 77 23.62 -5.85 -15.08
CA GLN A 77 23.75 -6.70 -13.90
C GLN A 77 22.55 -7.65 -13.75
N GLY A 78 21.85 -8.01 -14.82
CA GLY A 78 20.74 -8.97 -14.77
C GLY A 78 19.37 -8.37 -14.42
N GLU A 79 19.22 -7.05 -14.51
CA GLU A 79 17.97 -6.29 -14.37
C GLU A 79 17.27 -6.54 -13.01
N LEU A 80 15.94 -6.66 -13.00
CA LEU A 80 15.19 -6.98 -11.78
C LEU A 80 15.48 -8.39 -11.26
N LYS A 81 15.97 -9.30 -12.11
CA LYS A 81 16.24 -10.69 -11.72
C LYS A 81 17.38 -10.78 -10.70
N SER A 82 18.37 -9.89 -10.79
CA SER A 82 19.51 -9.90 -9.86
C SER A 82 19.17 -9.39 -8.46
N ILE A 83 17.97 -8.85 -8.25
CA ILE A 83 17.52 -8.40 -6.94
C ILE A 83 17.01 -9.59 -6.08
N TYR A 84 16.80 -10.77 -6.68
CA TYR A 84 16.25 -11.96 -6.02
C TYR A 84 17.27 -13.11 -5.83
N THR A 85 18.53 -12.94 -6.25
CA THR A 85 19.59 -13.96 -6.23
C THR A 85 20.76 -13.52 -5.37
#